data_AF-A0A971ZAS3-F1
#
_entry.id   AF-A0A971ZAS3-F1
#
_cell.length_a   1.000
_cell.length_b   1.000
_cell.length_c   1.000
_cell.angle_alpha   90.00
_cell.angle_beta   90.00
_cell.angle_gamma   90.00
#
_symmetry.space_group_name_H-M   'P 1'
#
loop_
_entity.id
_entity.type
_entity.pdbx_description
1 polymer ?
#
loop_
_entity_poly.entity_id
_entity_poly.type
_entity_poly.pdbx_seq_one_letter_code
_entity_poly.pdbx_strand_id
1 'polypeptide(L)'
;MYQLLDIEILKREDLWAHTREGKKNETLLEHSQLCIDYFNEYCRHKGIDEIVQNLIRTCGCNDIEANIIYDMFVNAIYLHDIGKVNPAYQARRLNNPMFKNNGIAYECNSNHALPSAYIYMTEFMPLIEGQSKRKLSFFLFAFSYCIARHHGYLKNTDGFKDDLMNCPVQCYYGKPLDLNKNSIFTTDKGYTRIKKHIKDEIAFFILCRLLFATITACDYCATAEYKNDIKFDISIIDTDDFSIWKKNHQKGCIYKGIVKYQENKDYFKSSPINALRSDMFLESEQRLKQFPNANIYYLEAPTGSGKTENSINLKLNILEMHPNVNNVFYIFPFNTLVEQTAETLEKYFEKDVDFAVVNSINPIVMKRDIETEEVDYEYSYLGRLFNNYPMVVTSHVNFFNFLFGCGKEQV
;
A
#
# COMPACT_ATOMS: atom_id res chain seq x y z
N MET A 1 10.78 16.36 -0.18
CA MET A 1 11.60 15.93 0.98
C MET A 1 10.76 16.21 2.21
N TYR A 2 10.51 15.20 3.04
CA TYR A 2 9.71 15.34 4.27
C TYR A 2 10.61 15.67 5.47
N GLN A 3 10.01 16.20 6.53
CA GLN A 3 10.67 16.41 7.81
C GLN A 3 10.04 15.55 8.91
N LEU A 4 10.85 14.66 9.51
CA LEU A 4 10.43 13.89 10.69
C LEU A 4 10.48 14.76 11.94
N LEU A 5 9.51 14.57 12.83
CA LEU A 5 9.48 15.23 14.13
C LEU A 5 10.59 14.67 15.02
N ASP A 6 11.36 15.58 15.62
CA ASP A 6 12.34 15.22 16.64
C ASP A 6 11.65 15.15 18.01
N ILE A 7 11.35 13.94 18.47
CA ILE A 7 10.69 13.69 19.75
C ILE A 7 11.67 13.01 20.70
N GLU A 8 12.04 13.72 21.78
CA GLU A 8 13.03 13.24 22.76
C GLU A 8 12.71 11.85 23.34
N ILE A 9 11.42 11.55 23.58
CA ILE A 9 11.05 10.26 24.18
C ILE A 9 11.38 9.06 23.28
N LEU A 10 11.42 9.23 21.95
CA LEU A 10 11.79 8.14 21.03
C LEU A 10 13.26 7.75 21.17
N LYS A 11 14.13 8.70 21.52
CA LYS A 11 15.59 8.49 21.63
C LYS A 11 15.99 7.67 22.86
N ARG A 12 15.03 7.29 23.71
CA ARG A 12 15.27 6.50 24.91
C ARG A 12 15.49 5.03 24.57
N GLU A 13 16.69 4.53 24.88
CA GLU A 13 17.07 3.13 24.65
C GLU A 13 16.34 2.13 25.55
N ASP A 14 15.75 2.61 26.65
CA ASP A 14 14.99 1.78 27.59
C ASP A 14 13.52 1.59 27.21
N LEU A 15 13.06 2.21 26.11
CA LEU A 15 11.72 2.05 25.56
C LEU A 15 11.75 1.18 24.31
N TRP A 16 11.08 0.04 24.39
CA TRP A 16 11.13 -0.98 23.33
C TRP A 16 9.89 -0.93 22.42
N ALA A 17 10.06 -1.29 21.15
CA ALA A 17 8.99 -1.56 20.20
C ALA A 17 8.63 -3.05 20.19
N HIS A 18 9.66 -3.90 20.09
CA HIS A 18 9.54 -5.34 19.93
C HIS A 18 10.58 -6.11 20.74
N THR A 19 10.25 -7.36 21.05
CA THR A 19 11.13 -8.29 21.79
C THR A 19 11.05 -9.66 21.11
N ARG A 20 12.18 -10.39 21.10
CA ARG A 20 12.25 -11.77 20.60
C ARG A 20 13.26 -12.54 21.47
N GLU A 21 12.92 -13.75 21.86
CA GLU A 21 13.81 -14.60 22.65
C GLU A 21 15.13 -14.85 21.90
N GLY A 22 16.25 -14.68 22.60
CA GLY A 22 17.59 -14.83 22.02
C GLY A 22 18.08 -13.67 21.15
N LYS A 23 17.31 -12.58 21.00
CA LYS A 23 17.67 -11.39 20.21
C LYS A 23 17.69 -10.13 21.08
N LYS A 24 18.51 -9.14 20.71
CA LYS A 24 18.47 -7.79 21.31
C LYS A 24 17.08 -7.19 21.07
N ASN A 25 16.47 -6.63 22.11
CA ASN A 25 15.19 -5.92 21.98
C ASN A 25 15.33 -4.71 21.07
N GLU A 26 14.33 -4.51 20.21
CA GLU A 26 14.23 -3.35 19.33
C GLU A 26 13.69 -2.16 20.11
N THR A 27 14.38 -1.02 20.03
CA THR A 27 13.92 0.26 20.58
C THR A 27 12.81 0.87 19.71
N LEU A 28 12.06 1.82 20.27
CA LEU A 28 11.04 2.55 19.49
C LEU A 28 11.65 3.30 18.30
N LEU A 29 12.81 3.93 18.48
CA LEU A 29 13.47 4.66 17.41
C LEU A 29 13.97 3.73 16.30
N GLU A 30 14.56 2.58 16.65
CA GLU A 30 15.01 1.57 15.67
C GLU A 30 13.82 1.11 14.80
N HIS A 31 12.68 0.72 15.40
CA HIS A 31 11.48 0.30 14.65
C HIS A 31 10.91 1.42 13.77
N SER A 32 10.78 2.62 14.34
CA SER A 32 10.26 3.78 13.61
C SER A 32 11.14 4.14 12.41
N GLN A 33 12.47 4.03 12.53
CA GLN A 33 13.39 4.27 11.43
C GLN A 33 13.28 3.17 10.37
N LEU A 34 13.20 1.90 10.78
CA LEU A 34 13.04 0.78 9.85
C LEU A 34 11.74 0.89 9.04
N CYS A 35 10.64 1.31 9.67
CA CYS A 35 9.39 1.61 8.97
C CYS A 35 9.55 2.71 7.91
N ILE A 36 10.34 3.74 8.19
CA ILE A 36 10.63 4.81 7.24
C ILE A 36 11.54 4.32 6.12
N ASP A 37 12.49 3.43 6.40
CA ASP A 37 13.33 2.81 5.38
C ASP A 37 12.46 2.01 4.39
N TYR A 38 11.51 1.22 4.89
CA TYR A 38 10.51 0.55 4.04
C TYR A 38 9.63 1.52 3.24
N PHE A 39 9.17 2.60 3.86
CA PHE A 39 8.43 3.64 3.14
C PHE A 39 9.27 4.23 1.99
N ASN A 40 10.56 4.50 2.22
CA ASN A 40 11.47 4.99 1.20
C ASN A 40 11.68 3.97 0.08
N GLU A 41 11.72 2.67 0.37
CA GLU A 41 11.74 1.62 -0.64
C GLU A 41 10.46 1.63 -1.49
N TYR A 42 9.29 1.79 -0.86
CA TYR A 42 8.02 1.94 -1.59
C TYR A 42 8.00 3.20 -2.46
N CYS A 43 8.54 4.33 -1.98
CA CYS A 43 8.70 5.53 -2.80
C CYS A 43 9.61 5.27 -4.00
N ARG A 44 10.79 4.67 -3.77
CA ARG A 44 11.77 4.38 -4.82
C ARG A 44 11.23 3.45 -5.90
N HIS A 45 10.51 2.40 -5.49
CA HIS A 45 10.03 1.38 -6.40
C HIS A 45 8.65 1.66 -6.99
N LYS A 46 7.74 2.30 -6.25
CA LYS A 46 6.32 2.45 -6.65
C LYS A 46 5.88 3.90 -6.80
N GLY A 47 6.75 4.87 -6.55
CA GLY A 47 6.41 6.31 -6.65
C GLY A 47 5.33 6.76 -5.68
N ILE A 48 5.22 6.12 -4.50
CA ILE A 48 4.16 6.42 -3.52
C ILE A 48 4.18 7.89 -3.09
N ASP A 49 5.34 8.51 -2.96
CA ASP A 49 5.49 9.91 -2.59
C ASP A 49 4.83 10.86 -3.60
N GLU A 50 5.03 10.62 -4.90
CA GLU A 50 4.40 11.41 -5.95
C GLU A 50 2.87 11.23 -5.95
N ILE A 51 2.41 9.99 -5.78
CA ILE A 51 0.98 9.67 -5.68
C ILE A 51 0.33 10.41 -4.49
N VAL A 52 0.96 10.35 -3.32
CA VAL A 52 0.48 11.02 -2.10
C VAL A 52 0.41 12.54 -2.32
N GLN A 53 1.47 13.16 -2.86
CA GLN A 53 1.46 14.60 -3.13
C GLN A 53 0.37 15.00 -4.13
N ASN A 54 0.17 14.21 -5.19
CA ASN A 54 -0.87 14.46 -6.19
C ASN A 54 -2.28 14.31 -5.60
N LEU A 55 -2.52 13.32 -4.73
CA LEU A 55 -3.78 13.17 -4.00
C LEU A 55 -4.05 14.37 -3.08
N ILE A 56 -3.03 14.85 -2.37
CA ILE A 56 -3.14 16.03 -1.49
C ILE A 56 -3.49 17.28 -2.31
N ARG A 57 -2.82 17.53 -3.44
CA ARG A 57 -3.15 18.63 -4.35
C ARG A 57 -4.58 18.49 -4.92
N THR A 58 -5.00 17.28 -5.28
CA THR A 58 -6.36 16.99 -5.77
C THR A 58 -7.43 17.27 -4.71
N CYS A 59 -7.11 17.09 -3.42
CA CYS A 59 -7.97 17.53 -2.32
C CYS A 59 -8.14 19.07 -2.25
N GLY A 60 -7.45 19.82 -3.10
CA GLY A 60 -7.52 21.28 -3.21
C GLY A 60 -6.50 22.01 -2.34
N CYS A 61 -5.40 21.37 -1.97
CA CYS A 61 -4.32 21.96 -1.18
C CYS A 61 -3.35 22.77 -2.06
N ASN A 62 -2.97 23.96 -1.59
CA ASN A 62 -1.86 24.72 -2.19
C ASN A 62 -0.51 24.08 -1.81
N ASP A 63 0.59 24.54 -2.39
CA ASP A 63 1.91 23.91 -2.19
C ASP A 63 2.40 23.94 -0.73
N ILE A 64 2.10 25.01 0.00
CA ILE A 64 2.47 25.13 1.43
C ILE A 64 1.67 24.12 2.25
N GLU A 65 0.36 24.05 2.03
CA GLU A 65 -0.52 23.05 2.66
C GLU A 65 -0.09 21.63 2.31
N ALA A 66 0.27 21.39 1.04
CA ALA A 66 0.64 20.08 0.55
C ALA A 66 1.92 19.55 1.22
N ASN A 67 2.93 20.41 1.40
CA ASN A 67 4.15 20.04 2.10
C ASN A 67 3.88 19.68 3.56
N ILE A 68 3.09 20.48 4.27
CA ILE A 68 2.73 20.21 5.68
C ILE A 68 1.94 18.89 5.80
N ILE A 69 0.98 18.65 4.91
CA ILE A 69 0.18 17.41 4.93
C ILE A 69 1.04 16.20 4.55
N TYR A 70 2.01 16.37 3.66
CA TYR A 70 2.96 15.30 3.34
C TYR A 70 3.87 14.97 4.54
N ASP A 71 4.36 15.98 5.26
CA ASP A 71 5.09 15.77 6.53
C ASP A 71 4.23 15.02 7.56
N MET A 72 2.95 15.41 7.70
CA MET A 72 1.99 14.70 8.53
C MET A 72 1.82 13.23 8.10
N PHE A 73 1.69 12.97 6.80
CA PHE A 73 1.53 11.61 6.26
C PHE A 73 2.73 10.73 6.63
N VAL A 74 3.96 11.21 6.40
CA VAL A 74 5.17 10.42 6.67
C VAL A 74 5.38 10.26 8.18
N ASN A 75 5.13 11.29 8.98
CA ASN A 75 5.20 11.17 10.43
C ASN A 75 4.12 10.26 11.02
N ALA A 76 2.97 10.10 10.36
CA ALA A 76 1.98 9.12 10.79
C ALA A 76 2.50 7.69 10.66
N ILE A 77 3.36 7.40 9.67
CA ILE A 77 4.10 6.14 9.57
C ILE A 77 5.17 6.06 10.67
N TYR A 78 6.01 7.10 10.81
CA TYR A 78 7.09 7.15 11.79
C TYR A 78 6.60 6.97 13.24
N LEU A 79 5.45 7.55 13.58
CA LEU A 79 4.92 7.63 14.94
C LEU A 79 3.77 6.66 15.22
N HIS A 80 3.43 5.74 14.30
CA HIS A 80 2.27 4.87 14.47
C HIS A 80 2.34 4.03 15.77
N ASP A 81 3.55 3.72 16.23
CA ASP A 81 3.84 2.89 17.40
C ASP A 81 4.31 3.66 18.63
N ILE A 82 4.42 4.99 18.58
CA ILE A 82 4.95 5.80 19.69
C ILE A 82 4.15 5.59 21.00
N GLY A 83 2.87 5.25 20.91
CA GLY A 83 2.04 4.93 22.07
C GLY A 83 2.53 3.73 22.90
N LYS A 84 3.48 2.93 22.39
CA LYS A 84 4.17 1.89 23.15
C LYS A 84 5.02 2.46 24.29
N VAL A 85 5.23 3.79 24.37
CA VAL A 85 5.77 4.45 25.57
C VAL A 85 4.88 4.26 26.81
N ASN A 86 3.61 3.87 26.63
CA ASN A 86 2.71 3.51 27.72
C ASN A 86 3.38 2.50 28.67
N PRO A 87 3.64 2.85 29.95
CA PRO A 87 4.28 1.96 30.91
C PRO A 87 3.58 0.60 31.07
N ALA A 88 2.25 0.57 30.96
CA ALA A 88 1.48 -0.67 31.01
C ALA A 88 1.74 -1.57 29.79
N TYR A 89 2.06 -0.98 28.63
CA TYR A 89 2.47 -1.72 27.44
C TYR A 89 3.88 -2.30 27.64
N GLN A 90 4.85 -1.46 28.02
CA GLN A 90 6.22 -1.88 28.30
C GLN A 90 6.27 -3.02 29.32
N ALA A 91 5.57 -2.89 30.45
CA ALA A 91 5.58 -3.89 31.52
C ALA A 91 4.89 -5.20 31.13
N ARG A 92 3.70 -5.13 30.50
CA ARG A 92 2.84 -6.32 30.28
C ARG A 92 3.02 -6.99 28.92
N ARG A 93 3.26 -6.21 27.86
CA ARG A 93 3.37 -6.72 26.48
C ARG A 93 4.81 -7.02 26.11
N LEU A 94 5.74 -6.15 26.50
CA LEU A 94 7.18 -6.29 26.18
C LEU A 94 7.99 -6.84 27.35
N ASN A 95 7.34 -7.11 28.49
CA ASN A 95 7.96 -7.69 29.67
C ASN A 95 9.16 -6.89 30.22
N ASN A 96 9.20 -5.58 29.95
CA ASN A 96 10.33 -4.70 30.23
C ASN A 96 10.55 -4.54 31.75
N PRO A 97 11.70 -5.01 32.29
CA PRO A 97 11.97 -5.00 33.74
C PRO A 97 11.90 -3.62 34.38
N MET A 98 12.27 -2.56 33.65
CA MET A 98 12.27 -1.18 34.14
C MET A 98 10.87 -0.74 34.61
N PHE A 99 9.82 -1.25 33.96
CA PHE A 99 8.44 -0.86 34.21
C PHE A 99 7.67 -1.85 35.11
N LYS A 100 8.30 -2.95 35.55
CA LYS A 100 7.67 -3.96 36.41
C LYS A 100 7.71 -3.64 37.90
N ASN A 101 8.75 -2.95 38.37
CA ASN A 101 9.09 -2.88 39.81
C ASN A 101 8.55 -1.67 40.56
N ASN A 102 7.80 -0.77 39.92
CA ASN A 102 7.46 0.52 40.54
C ASN A 102 6.22 0.51 41.45
N GLY A 103 5.57 -0.62 41.72
CA GLY A 103 4.39 -0.67 42.60
C GLY A 103 3.18 0.13 42.08
N ILE A 104 3.31 0.78 40.92
CA ILE A 104 2.23 1.45 40.21
C ILE A 104 1.50 0.34 39.47
N ALA A 105 0.40 -0.12 40.04
CA ALA A 105 -0.61 -0.81 39.26
C ALA A 105 -1.10 0.17 38.19
N TYR A 106 -0.53 0.12 36.99
CA TYR A 106 -1.01 0.92 35.88
C TYR A 106 -2.41 0.40 35.51
N GLU A 107 -3.48 0.98 36.04
CA GLU A 107 -4.87 0.58 35.73
C GLU A 107 -5.25 0.83 34.26
N CYS A 108 -4.34 1.42 33.47
CA CYS A 108 -4.51 1.64 32.04
C CYS A 108 -4.45 0.34 31.25
N ASN A 109 -5.20 0.32 30.14
CA ASN A 109 -5.11 -0.74 29.15
C ASN A 109 -3.74 -0.72 28.45
N SER A 110 -3.33 -1.86 27.92
CA SER A 110 -2.10 -2.00 27.12
C SER A 110 -2.39 -1.77 25.62
N ASN A 111 -3.31 -0.87 25.28
CA ASN A 111 -3.52 -0.42 23.90
C ASN A 111 -2.52 0.69 23.61
N HIS A 112 -1.75 0.57 22.53
CA HIS A 112 -0.80 1.60 22.12
C HIS A 112 -1.29 2.44 20.94
N ALA A 113 -2.19 1.94 20.09
CA ALA A 113 -2.61 2.64 18.88
C ALA A 113 -3.34 3.97 19.18
N LEU A 114 -4.25 3.99 20.16
CA LEU A 114 -4.94 5.22 20.57
C LEU A 114 -3.98 6.22 21.24
N PRO A 115 -3.08 5.81 22.18
CA PRO A 115 -2.00 6.66 22.65
C PRO A 115 -1.08 7.20 21.53
N SER A 116 -0.75 6.41 20.52
CA SER A 116 0.05 6.88 19.37
C SER A 116 -0.65 8.02 18.64
N ALA A 117 -1.95 7.86 18.35
CA ALA A 117 -2.77 8.89 17.72
C ALA A 117 -2.82 10.18 18.55
N TYR A 118 -2.95 10.06 19.87
CA TYR A 118 -2.91 11.20 20.80
C TYR A 118 -1.59 11.96 20.74
N ILE A 119 -0.46 11.24 20.86
CA ILE A 119 0.89 11.82 20.86
C ILE A 119 1.15 12.50 19.52
N TYR A 120 0.87 11.82 18.41
CA TYR A 120 0.98 12.36 17.06
C TYR A 120 0.23 13.68 16.90
N MET A 121 -1.02 13.75 17.35
CA MET A 121 -1.79 15.00 17.30
C MET A 121 -1.17 16.10 18.17
N THR A 122 -0.72 15.74 19.38
CA THR A 122 -0.17 16.70 20.33
C THR A 122 1.10 17.36 19.82
N GLU A 123 1.95 16.64 19.09
CA GLU A 123 3.17 17.18 18.49
C GLU A 123 2.91 18.08 17.29
N PHE A 124 1.95 17.72 16.43
CA PHE A 124 1.65 18.51 15.23
C PHE A 124 0.76 19.73 15.50
N MET A 125 -0.11 19.67 16.49
CA MET A 125 -1.08 20.73 16.75
C MET A 125 -0.48 22.13 16.91
N PRO A 126 0.64 22.32 17.63
CA PRO A 126 1.31 23.62 17.73
C PRO A 126 1.92 24.11 16.42
N LEU A 127 2.21 23.22 15.47
CA LEU A 127 2.81 23.55 14.18
C LEU A 127 1.76 24.06 13.16
N ILE A 128 0.47 23.93 13.48
CA ILE A 128 -0.63 24.31 12.60
C ILE A 128 -1.17 25.69 13.00
N GLU A 129 -0.83 26.70 12.20
CA GLU A 129 -1.27 28.09 12.41
C GLU A 129 -1.84 28.74 11.15
N GLY A 130 -2.32 29.98 11.26
CA GLY A 130 -2.76 30.78 10.12
C GLY A 130 -4.11 30.39 9.51
N GLN A 131 -4.33 30.82 8.26
CA GLN A 131 -5.63 30.69 7.57
C GLN A 131 -5.98 29.23 7.23
N SER A 132 -4.97 28.39 6.98
CA SER A 132 -5.13 26.96 6.65
C SER A 132 -5.37 26.07 7.88
N LYS A 133 -5.35 26.65 9.09
CA LYS A 133 -5.43 25.93 10.37
C LYS A 133 -6.53 24.87 10.43
N ARG A 134 -7.74 25.23 10.02
CA ARG A 134 -8.90 24.32 10.05
C ARG A 134 -8.76 23.13 9.12
N LYS A 135 -8.24 23.37 7.91
CA LYS A 135 -8.05 22.35 6.88
C LYS A 135 -6.95 21.37 7.30
N LEU A 136 -5.79 21.88 7.69
CA LEU A 136 -4.68 21.07 8.20
C LEU A 136 -5.08 20.25 9.43
N SER A 137 -5.85 20.83 10.35
CA SER A 137 -6.34 20.11 11.53
C SER A 137 -7.29 18.96 11.18
N PHE A 138 -8.00 19.05 10.07
CA PHE A 138 -8.86 17.97 9.57
C PHE A 138 -8.04 16.79 9.01
N PHE A 139 -7.00 17.07 8.21
CA PHE A 139 -6.05 16.04 7.76
C PHE A 139 -5.35 15.39 8.96
N LEU A 140 -4.89 16.19 9.92
CA LEU A 140 -4.25 15.69 11.13
C LEU A 140 -5.15 14.71 11.90
N PHE A 141 -6.44 15.05 12.06
CA PHE A 141 -7.42 14.18 12.72
C PHE A 141 -7.72 12.89 11.94
N ALA A 142 -7.79 12.97 10.61
CA ALA A 142 -8.00 11.79 9.78
C ALA A 142 -6.78 10.85 9.81
N PHE A 143 -5.57 11.39 9.77
CA PHE A 143 -4.35 10.59 9.86
C PHE A 143 -4.14 9.99 11.25
N SER A 144 -4.50 10.72 12.32
CA SER A 144 -4.49 10.15 13.67
C SER A 144 -5.51 9.02 13.83
N TYR A 145 -6.63 9.07 13.11
CA TYR A 145 -7.57 7.95 13.05
C TYR A 145 -6.95 6.72 12.37
N CYS A 146 -6.25 6.89 11.24
CA CYS A 146 -5.51 5.80 10.59
C CYS A 146 -4.52 5.15 11.56
N ILE A 147 -3.77 5.96 12.33
CA ILE A 147 -2.89 5.47 13.40
C ILE A 147 -3.69 4.73 14.46
N ALA A 148 -4.80 5.26 14.98
CA ALA A 148 -5.56 4.57 16.03
C ALA A 148 -6.12 3.20 15.60
N ARG A 149 -6.20 2.93 14.29
CA ARG A 149 -6.81 1.71 13.73
C ARG A 149 -5.83 0.73 13.10
N HIS A 150 -4.52 1.01 13.04
CA HIS A 150 -3.55 0.17 12.30
C HIS A 150 -3.50 -1.32 12.72
N HIS A 151 -3.85 -1.67 13.97
CA HIS A 151 -3.96 -3.07 14.41
C HIS A 151 -5.30 -3.76 14.15
N GLY A 152 -6.29 -3.03 13.65
CA GLY A 152 -7.66 -3.52 13.53
C GLY A 152 -8.24 -3.34 12.14
N TYR A 153 -9.33 -2.58 12.08
CA TYR A 153 -10.08 -2.32 10.86
C TYR A 153 -10.53 -0.87 10.82
N LEU A 154 -10.80 -0.30 9.66
CA LEU A 154 -11.42 1.03 9.55
C LEU A 154 -12.92 0.94 9.89
N LYS A 155 -13.45 1.94 10.61
CA LYS A 155 -14.90 2.13 10.86
C LYS A 155 -15.26 3.58 10.54
N ASN A 156 -16.49 3.97 10.88
CA ASN A 156 -16.81 5.37 11.15
C ASN A 156 -15.92 5.95 12.27
N THR A 157 -15.83 7.26 12.29
CA THR A 157 -15.07 8.05 13.27
C THR A 157 -15.91 8.43 14.49
N ASP A 158 -17.09 7.84 14.65
CA ASP A 158 -18.00 8.11 15.76
C ASP A 158 -17.35 7.69 17.08
N GLY A 159 -17.39 8.57 18.09
CA GLY A 159 -16.74 8.36 19.38
C GLY A 159 -15.22 8.54 19.40
N PHE A 160 -14.52 8.56 18.25
CA PHE A 160 -13.06 8.65 18.22
C PHE A 160 -12.51 9.91 18.90
N LYS A 161 -13.21 11.04 18.75
CA LYS A 161 -12.86 12.28 19.45
C LYS A 161 -12.90 12.11 20.95
N ASP A 162 -13.93 11.45 21.47
CA ASP A 162 -14.12 11.23 22.90
C ASP A 162 -13.09 10.21 23.42
N ASP A 163 -12.79 9.18 22.64
CA ASP A 163 -11.71 8.23 22.93
C ASP A 163 -10.37 8.94 23.09
N LEU A 164 -10.03 9.88 22.19
CA LEU A 164 -8.81 10.69 22.29
C LEU A 164 -8.80 11.58 23.54
N MET A 165 -9.90 12.27 23.82
CA MET A 165 -9.99 13.17 24.98
C MET A 165 -9.93 12.44 26.32
N ASN A 166 -10.43 11.20 26.36
CA ASN A 166 -10.42 10.35 27.56
C ASN A 166 -9.16 9.46 27.63
N CYS A 167 -8.24 9.56 26.68
CA CYS A 167 -7.03 8.75 26.66
C CYS A 167 -6.09 9.20 27.79
N PRO A 168 -5.68 8.32 28.73
CA PRO A 168 -4.91 8.67 29.92
C PRO A 168 -3.41 8.84 29.60
N VAL A 169 -3.07 9.48 28.48
CA VAL A 169 -1.69 9.63 27.98
C VAL A 169 -0.90 10.64 28.80
N GLN A 170 -1.57 11.65 29.36
CA GLN A 170 -0.95 12.74 30.12
C GLN A 170 -0.14 12.26 31.34
N CYS A 171 -0.47 11.10 31.91
CA CYS A 171 0.24 10.59 33.08
C CYS A 171 1.65 10.06 32.76
N TYR A 172 1.96 9.78 31.49
CA TYR A 172 3.30 9.34 31.04
C TYR A 172 3.85 10.14 29.86
N TYR A 173 3.05 11.03 29.27
CA TYR A 173 3.45 11.93 28.19
C TYR A 173 2.93 13.34 28.51
N GLY A 174 3.78 14.17 29.13
CA GLY A 174 3.38 15.42 29.81
C GLY A 174 2.83 16.56 28.95
N LYS A 175 2.48 16.33 27.69
CA LYS A 175 1.87 17.33 26.80
C LYS A 175 0.36 17.07 26.67
N PRO A 176 -0.51 18.04 26.99
CA PRO A 176 -1.96 17.87 26.87
C PRO A 176 -2.45 18.09 25.44
N LEU A 177 -3.39 17.26 25.00
CA LEU A 177 -4.14 17.44 23.75
C LEU A 177 -5.38 18.30 24.00
N ASP A 178 -5.49 19.43 23.29
CA ASP A 178 -6.68 20.29 23.30
C ASP A 178 -7.29 20.39 21.90
N LEU A 179 -8.31 19.58 21.63
CA LEU A 179 -9.01 19.55 20.35
C LEU A 179 -9.84 20.82 20.09
N ASN A 180 -10.11 21.65 21.10
CA ASN A 180 -10.86 22.90 20.94
C ASN A 180 -9.99 24.02 20.36
N LYS A 181 -8.70 24.06 20.70
CA LYS A 181 -7.73 25.08 20.24
C LYS A 181 -7.68 25.19 18.72
N ASN A 182 -7.81 24.07 18.02
CA ASN A 182 -7.65 24.00 16.57
C ASN A 182 -8.97 23.82 15.79
N SER A 183 -10.12 23.89 16.49
CA SER A 183 -11.45 23.79 15.87
C SER A 183 -11.60 22.56 14.97
N ILE A 184 -11.19 21.39 15.46
CA ILE A 184 -11.24 20.15 14.66
C ILE A 184 -12.68 19.89 14.22
N PHE A 185 -12.84 19.68 12.91
CA PHE A 185 -14.06 19.17 12.33
C PHE A 185 -14.05 17.65 12.47
N THR A 186 -14.90 17.17 13.36
CA THR A 186 -15.23 15.77 13.45
C THR A 186 -16.47 15.52 12.58
N THR A 187 -16.67 14.28 12.14
CA THR A 187 -17.74 13.92 11.18
C THR A 187 -19.15 14.19 11.73
N ASP A 188 -19.31 14.14 13.05
CA ASP A 188 -20.48 14.55 13.83
C ASP A 188 -20.89 16.02 13.62
N LYS A 189 -19.95 16.92 13.26
CA LYS A 189 -20.20 18.35 13.02
C LYS A 189 -20.64 18.69 11.59
N GLY A 190 -20.95 17.66 10.79
CA GLY A 190 -21.63 17.76 9.49
C GLY A 190 -20.68 17.71 8.29
N TYR A 191 -20.79 16.64 7.52
CA TYR A 191 -20.10 16.39 6.24
C TYR A 191 -20.11 17.58 5.26
N THR A 192 -21.17 18.40 5.26
CA THR A 192 -21.27 19.63 4.45
C THR A 192 -20.18 20.67 4.76
N ARG A 193 -19.62 20.69 5.97
CA ARG A 193 -18.51 21.58 6.34
C ARG A 193 -17.16 21.06 5.81
N ILE A 194 -17.00 19.75 5.75
CA ILE A 194 -15.80 19.09 5.22
C ILE A 194 -15.65 19.38 3.72
N LYS A 195 -16.76 19.35 2.97
CA LYS A 195 -16.82 19.75 1.54
C LYS A 195 -16.29 21.15 1.22
N LYS A 196 -16.24 22.06 2.20
CA LYS A 196 -15.68 23.40 1.98
C LYS A 196 -14.15 23.40 1.97
N HIS A 197 -13.52 22.40 2.57
CA HIS A 197 -12.07 22.32 2.76
C HIS A 197 -11.43 21.22 1.93
N ILE A 198 -12.19 20.17 1.60
CA ILE A 198 -11.77 19.08 0.71
C ILE A 198 -12.53 19.22 -0.60
N LYS A 199 -11.80 19.52 -1.67
CA LYS A 199 -12.36 19.70 -3.02
C LYS A 199 -12.80 18.37 -3.62
N ASP A 200 -12.01 17.33 -3.43
CA ASP A 200 -12.25 15.99 -3.97
C ASP A 200 -12.21 14.96 -2.83
N GLU A 201 -13.37 14.38 -2.56
CA GLU A 201 -13.56 13.43 -1.46
C GLU A 201 -13.05 12.04 -1.80
N ILE A 202 -13.03 11.69 -3.09
CA ILE A 202 -12.51 10.41 -3.56
C ILE A 202 -10.99 10.44 -3.37
N ALA A 203 -10.34 11.53 -3.76
CA ALA A 203 -8.91 11.72 -3.52
C ALA A 203 -8.57 11.67 -2.02
N PHE A 204 -9.39 12.30 -1.17
CA PHE A 204 -9.19 12.26 0.28
C PHE A 204 -9.38 10.85 0.86
N PHE A 205 -10.40 10.12 0.41
CA PHE A 205 -10.61 8.73 0.81
C PHE A 205 -9.42 7.86 0.41
N ILE A 206 -8.97 7.96 -0.84
CA ILE A 206 -7.80 7.20 -1.35
C ILE A 206 -6.55 7.56 -0.53
N LEU A 207 -6.33 8.83 -0.21
CA LEU A 207 -5.20 9.27 0.60
C LEU A 207 -5.19 8.64 2.00
N CYS A 208 -6.33 8.64 2.70
CA CYS A 208 -6.45 8.01 4.01
C CYS A 208 -6.31 6.48 3.94
N ARG A 209 -6.85 5.87 2.88
CA ARG A 209 -6.73 4.42 2.66
C ARG A 209 -5.30 4.02 2.35
N LEU A 210 -4.60 4.83 1.55
CA LEU A 210 -3.18 4.67 1.25
C LEU A 210 -2.34 4.83 2.51
N LEU A 211 -2.59 5.84 3.35
CA LEU A 211 -1.89 5.98 4.63
C LEU A 211 -2.05 4.74 5.51
N PHE A 212 -3.29 4.27 5.68
CA PHE A 212 -3.56 3.06 6.45
C PHE A 212 -2.82 1.85 5.88
N ALA A 213 -2.79 1.73 4.55
CA ALA A 213 -2.10 0.66 3.85
C ALA A 213 -0.58 0.74 4.06
N THR A 214 0.00 1.93 3.92
CA THR A 214 1.44 2.16 4.06
C THR A 214 1.90 1.95 5.50
N ILE A 215 1.16 2.42 6.52
CA ILE A 215 1.46 2.12 7.93
C ILE A 215 1.50 0.61 8.14
N THR A 216 0.46 -0.09 7.69
CA THR A 216 0.36 -1.55 7.86
C THR A 216 1.51 -2.26 7.15
N ALA A 217 1.77 -1.94 5.88
CA ALA A 217 2.83 -2.56 5.11
C ALA A 217 4.21 -2.33 5.75
N CYS A 218 4.54 -1.10 6.13
CA CYS A 218 5.82 -0.79 6.74
C CYS A 218 5.98 -1.47 8.11
N ASP A 219 4.93 -1.50 8.94
CA ASP A 219 4.97 -2.16 10.26
C ASP A 219 5.18 -3.67 10.15
N TYR A 220 4.47 -4.34 9.24
CA TYR A 220 4.65 -5.78 9.00
C TYR A 220 6.05 -6.09 8.45
N CYS A 221 6.54 -5.35 7.46
CA CYS A 221 7.86 -5.57 6.89
C CYS A 221 8.97 -5.30 7.91
N ALA A 222 8.90 -4.19 8.65
CA ALA A 222 9.87 -3.85 9.70
C ALA A 222 9.86 -4.89 10.82
N THR A 223 8.68 -5.31 11.28
CA THR A 223 8.56 -6.33 12.32
C THR A 223 9.11 -7.68 11.86
N ALA A 224 8.87 -8.07 10.61
CA ALA A 224 9.37 -9.33 10.06
C ALA A 224 10.90 -9.31 9.91
N GLU A 225 11.48 -8.21 9.42
CA GLU A 225 12.92 -8.03 9.33
C GLU A 225 13.57 -8.04 10.72
N TYR A 226 13.03 -7.27 11.67
CA TYR A 226 13.51 -7.32 13.05
C TYR A 226 13.42 -8.72 13.64
N LYS A 227 12.37 -9.48 13.34
CA LYS A 227 12.28 -10.84 13.86
C LYS A 227 13.34 -11.72 13.20
N ASN A 228 13.33 -11.85 11.88
CA ASN A 228 14.01 -12.94 11.18
C ASN A 228 15.35 -12.56 10.56
N ASP A 229 15.78 -11.31 10.64
CA ASP A 229 16.98 -10.79 9.96
C ASP A 229 16.90 -10.91 8.42
N ILE A 230 15.68 -10.96 7.87
CA ILE A 230 15.41 -11.04 6.44
C ILE A 230 14.67 -9.78 6.00
N LYS A 231 15.32 -9.01 5.12
CA LYS A 231 14.71 -7.84 4.48
C LYS A 231 13.68 -8.29 3.45
N PHE A 232 12.51 -7.65 3.46
CA PHE A 232 11.45 -7.91 2.50
C PHE A 232 11.64 -7.07 1.24
N ASP A 233 11.88 -7.72 0.10
CA ASP A 233 12.08 -7.00 -1.17
C ASP A 233 10.75 -6.61 -1.81
N ILE A 234 10.64 -5.37 -2.27
CA ILE A 234 9.46 -4.91 -3.00
C ILE A 234 9.54 -5.40 -4.44
N SER A 235 8.63 -6.29 -4.83
CA SER A 235 8.57 -6.89 -6.15
C SER A 235 8.00 -5.93 -7.18
N ILE A 236 8.75 -5.73 -8.27
CA ILE A 236 8.39 -4.93 -9.43
C ILE A 236 8.72 -5.73 -10.70
N ILE A 237 8.12 -5.34 -11.82
CA ILE A 237 8.55 -5.75 -13.15
C ILE A 237 9.81 -4.96 -13.46
N ASP A 238 10.95 -5.64 -13.52
CA ASP A 238 12.20 -5.00 -13.92
C ASP A 238 12.40 -5.03 -15.46
N THR A 239 13.48 -4.39 -15.92
CA THR A 239 13.79 -4.30 -17.35
C THR A 239 14.19 -5.65 -17.97
N ASP A 240 14.77 -6.54 -17.17
CA ASP A 240 15.22 -7.85 -17.63
C ASP A 240 14.02 -8.78 -17.79
N ASP A 241 13.11 -8.79 -16.81
CA ASP A 241 11.80 -9.46 -16.86
C ASP A 241 11.05 -9.05 -18.13
N PHE A 242 10.86 -7.74 -18.32
CA PHE A 242 10.17 -7.21 -19.49
C PHE A 242 10.79 -7.68 -20.82
N SER A 243 12.12 -7.68 -20.92
CA SER A 243 12.84 -8.08 -22.12
C SER A 243 12.63 -9.57 -22.44
N ILE A 244 12.67 -10.42 -21.41
CA ILE A 244 12.39 -11.86 -21.52
C ILE A 244 10.94 -12.08 -21.97
N TRP A 245 10.00 -11.42 -21.32
CA TRP A 245 8.57 -11.52 -21.59
C TRP A 245 8.22 -11.14 -23.03
N LYS A 246 8.76 -10.00 -23.49
CA LYS A 246 8.56 -9.53 -24.87
C LYS A 246 9.11 -10.54 -25.87
N LYS A 247 10.31 -11.07 -25.62
CA LYS A 247 10.95 -12.08 -26.47
C LYS A 247 10.15 -13.38 -26.51
N ASN A 248 9.63 -13.84 -25.38
CA ASN A 248 8.81 -15.06 -25.29
C ASN A 248 7.50 -14.90 -26.08
N HIS A 249 6.80 -13.78 -25.88
CA HIS A 249 5.59 -13.45 -26.64
C HIS A 249 5.85 -13.40 -28.15
N GLN A 250 6.90 -12.71 -28.59
CA GLN A 250 7.25 -12.59 -30.02
C GLN A 250 7.71 -13.91 -30.65
N LYS A 251 8.23 -14.85 -29.86
CA LYS A 251 8.56 -16.20 -30.33
C LYS A 251 7.32 -17.08 -30.54
N GLY A 252 6.18 -16.72 -29.94
CA GLY A 252 4.91 -17.44 -30.05
C GLY A 252 4.43 -17.60 -31.48
N CYS A 253 3.77 -18.72 -31.77
CA CYS A 253 3.25 -19.02 -33.10
C CYS A 253 2.14 -18.04 -33.53
N ILE A 254 1.36 -17.54 -32.57
CA ILE A 254 0.27 -16.57 -32.81
C ILE A 254 0.87 -15.23 -33.27
N TYR A 255 1.79 -14.64 -32.49
CA TYR A 255 2.47 -13.40 -32.87
C TYR A 255 3.16 -13.50 -34.23
N LYS A 256 3.94 -14.57 -34.46
CA LYS A 256 4.59 -14.81 -35.76
C LYS A 256 3.59 -14.92 -36.92
N GLY A 257 2.43 -15.53 -36.68
CA GLY A 257 1.35 -15.62 -37.66
C GLY A 257 0.77 -14.26 -38.01
N ILE A 258 0.57 -13.40 -37.00
CA ILE A 258 0.08 -12.02 -37.17
C ILE A 258 1.10 -11.18 -37.95
N VAL A 259 2.39 -11.29 -37.64
CA VAL A 259 3.46 -10.59 -38.39
C VAL A 259 3.47 -11.01 -39.87
N LYS A 260 3.40 -12.31 -40.16
CA LYS A 260 3.29 -12.79 -41.55
C LYS A 260 2.03 -12.30 -42.25
N TYR A 261 0.92 -12.20 -41.53
CA TYR A 261 -0.32 -11.62 -42.05
C TYR A 261 -0.22 -10.11 -42.30
N GLN A 262 0.54 -9.38 -41.48
CA GLN A 262 0.83 -7.96 -41.69
C GLN A 262 1.66 -7.75 -42.97
N GLU A 263 2.62 -8.63 -43.25
CA GLU A 263 3.41 -8.63 -44.47
C GLU A 263 2.60 -9.08 -45.71
N ASN A 264 1.70 -10.05 -45.52
CA ASN A 264 0.85 -10.59 -46.58
C ASN A 264 -0.59 -10.85 -46.07
N LYS A 265 -1.52 -9.99 -46.47
CA LYS A 265 -2.93 -10.07 -46.07
C LYS A 265 -3.66 -11.35 -46.56
N ASP A 266 -3.09 -12.09 -47.51
CA ASP A 266 -3.61 -13.41 -47.93
C ASP A 266 -3.11 -14.58 -47.05
N TYR A 267 -2.23 -14.36 -46.06
CA TYR A 267 -1.64 -15.42 -45.24
C TYR A 267 -2.69 -16.31 -44.55
N PHE A 268 -3.81 -15.72 -44.11
CA PHE A 268 -4.93 -16.43 -43.48
C PHE A 268 -6.14 -16.58 -44.41
N LYS A 269 -5.95 -16.59 -45.73
CA LYS A 269 -7.06 -16.73 -46.70
C LYS A 269 -7.91 -17.98 -46.48
N SER A 270 -7.31 -19.08 -46.02
CA SER A 270 -8.00 -20.34 -45.66
C SER A 270 -8.63 -20.32 -44.26
N SER A 271 -8.40 -19.27 -43.46
CA SER A 271 -8.95 -19.09 -42.13
C SER A 271 -9.37 -17.62 -41.91
N PRO A 272 -10.54 -17.20 -42.45
CA PRO A 272 -11.00 -15.81 -42.38
C PRO A 272 -11.08 -15.27 -40.94
N ILE A 273 -11.37 -16.13 -39.97
CA ILE A 273 -11.40 -15.77 -38.55
C ILE A 273 -10.03 -15.31 -38.04
N ASN A 274 -8.93 -15.92 -38.48
CA ASN A 274 -7.59 -15.53 -38.05
C ASN A 274 -7.16 -14.22 -38.71
N ALA A 275 -7.62 -13.92 -39.92
CA ALA A 275 -7.44 -12.61 -40.53
C ALA A 275 -8.11 -11.51 -39.68
N LEU A 276 -9.40 -11.69 -39.31
CA LEU A 276 -10.12 -10.74 -38.47
C LEU A 276 -9.49 -10.56 -37.08
N ARG A 277 -9.05 -11.65 -36.44
CA ARG A 277 -8.33 -11.58 -35.16
C ARG A 277 -7.02 -10.80 -35.28
N SER A 278 -6.30 -11.00 -36.39
CA SER A 278 -5.04 -10.30 -36.66
C SER A 278 -5.27 -8.81 -36.93
N ASP A 279 -6.33 -8.45 -37.66
CA ASP A 279 -6.71 -7.05 -37.85
C ASP A 279 -7.06 -6.38 -36.52
N MET A 280 -7.86 -7.03 -35.66
CA MET A 280 -8.18 -6.50 -34.32
C MET A 280 -6.94 -6.30 -33.44
N PHE A 281 -6.01 -7.26 -33.48
CA PHE A 281 -4.75 -7.18 -32.74
C PHE A 281 -3.93 -5.97 -33.21
N LEU A 282 -3.70 -5.84 -34.52
CA LEU A 282 -2.91 -4.76 -35.12
C LEU A 282 -3.57 -3.39 -34.90
N GLU A 283 -4.88 -3.30 -35.08
CA GLU A 283 -5.64 -2.05 -34.85
C GLU A 283 -5.51 -1.60 -33.40
N SER A 284 -5.72 -2.51 -32.44
CA SER A 284 -5.66 -2.16 -31.02
C SER A 284 -4.27 -1.70 -30.59
N GLU A 285 -3.20 -2.32 -31.09
CA GLU A 285 -1.82 -1.87 -30.84
C GLU A 285 -1.59 -0.47 -31.44
N GLN A 286 -2.06 -0.24 -32.66
CA GLN A 286 -1.95 1.07 -33.31
C GLN A 286 -2.70 2.15 -32.54
N ARG A 287 -3.93 1.87 -32.07
CA ARG A 287 -4.73 2.79 -31.27
C ARG A 287 -4.08 3.12 -29.94
N LEU A 288 -3.52 2.13 -29.27
CA LEU A 288 -2.76 2.33 -28.03
C LEU A 288 -1.58 3.30 -28.26
N LYS A 289 -0.80 3.10 -29.33
CA LYS A 289 0.33 3.97 -29.70
C LYS A 289 -0.09 5.38 -30.14
N GLN A 290 -1.30 5.55 -30.69
CA GLN A 290 -1.84 6.86 -31.04
C GLN A 290 -2.25 7.69 -29.82
N PHE A 291 -2.66 7.04 -28.74
CA PHE A 291 -3.13 7.68 -27.52
C PHE A 291 -2.34 7.19 -26.30
N PRO A 292 -1.01 7.41 -26.24
CA PRO A 292 -0.16 6.84 -25.19
C PRO A 292 -0.44 7.44 -23.81
N ASN A 293 -0.96 8.66 -23.72
CA ASN A 293 -1.20 9.34 -22.44
C ASN A 293 -2.61 9.10 -21.87
N ALA A 294 -3.39 8.17 -22.42
CA ALA A 294 -4.71 7.86 -21.90
C ALA A 294 -4.60 6.91 -20.70
N ASN A 295 -5.43 7.14 -19.68
CA ASN A 295 -5.41 6.31 -18.46
C ASN A 295 -6.37 5.10 -18.54
N ILE A 296 -7.34 5.14 -19.45
CA ILE A 296 -8.38 4.11 -19.59
C ILE A 296 -8.54 3.78 -21.07
N TYR A 297 -8.40 2.50 -21.39
CA TYR A 297 -8.63 1.94 -22.72
C TYR A 297 -9.78 0.95 -22.67
N TYR A 298 -10.63 0.97 -23.69
CA TYR A 298 -11.74 0.03 -23.82
C TYR A 298 -11.57 -0.80 -25.08
N LEU A 299 -11.43 -2.12 -24.92
CA LEU A 299 -11.33 -3.07 -26.03
C LEU A 299 -12.66 -3.81 -26.20
N GLU A 300 -13.48 -3.35 -27.13
CA GLU A 300 -14.71 -4.03 -27.52
C GLU A 300 -14.38 -5.20 -28.45
N ALA A 301 -14.61 -6.42 -27.99
CA ALA A 301 -14.25 -7.62 -28.74
C ALA A 301 -15.17 -8.81 -28.39
N PRO A 302 -15.78 -9.49 -29.39
CA PRO A 302 -16.69 -10.60 -29.14
C PRO A 302 -15.96 -11.81 -28.56
N THR A 303 -16.69 -12.80 -28.04
CA THR A 303 -16.09 -14.05 -27.56
C THR A 303 -15.37 -14.77 -28.71
N GLY A 304 -14.20 -15.34 -28.43
CA GLY A 304 -13.38 -16.01 -29.44
C GLY A 304 -12.56 -15.06 -30.34
N SER A 305 -12.55 -13.76 -30.10
CA SER A 305 -11.73 -12.78 -30.85
C SER A 305 -10.24 -12.75 -30.47
N GLY A 306 -9.80 -13.54 -29.47
CA GLY A 306 -8.41 -13.54 -29.00
C GLY A 306 -8.10 -12.46 -27.96
N LYS A 307 -9.09 -12.07 -27.14
CA LYS A 307 -8.94 -11.04 -26.08
C LYS A 307 -7.72 -11.22 -25.18
N THR A 308 -7.42 -12.45 -24.77
CA THR A 308 -6.27 -12.73 -23.88
C THR A 308 -4.94 -12.45 -24.56
N GLU A 309 -4.76 -12.91 -25.80
CA GLU A 309 -3.54 -12.62 -26.56
C GLU A 309 -3.39 -11.11 -26.80
N ASN A 310 -4.50 -10.45 -27.15
CA ASN A 310 -4.48 -9.01 -27.38
C ASN A 310 -4.16 -8.23 -26.10
N SER A 311 -4.73 -8.61 -24.95
CA SER A 311 -4.42 -7.96 -23.67
C SER A 311 -2.96 -8.16 -23.25
N ILE A 312 -2.36 -9.32 -23.53
CA ILE A 312 -0.92 -9.56 -23.30
C ILE A 312 -0.07 -8.63 -24.17
N ASN A 313 -0.39 -8.52 -25.47
CA ASN A 313 0.34 -7.63 -26.37
C ASN A 313 0.21 -6.16 -25.96
N LEU A 314 -1.00 -5.70 -25.67
CA LEU A 314 -1.26 -4.33 -25.24
C LEU A 314 -0.55 -4.01 -23.92
N LYS A 315 -0.57 -4.94 -22.95
CA LYS A 315 0.19 -4.83 -21.71
C LYS A 315 1.69 -4.64 -22.00
N LEU A 316 2.29 -5.48 -22.83
CA LEU A 316 3.72 -5.37 -23.15
C LEU A 316 4.05 -4.04 -23.84
N ASN A 317 3.17 -3.54 -24.72
CA ASN A 317 3.34 -2.22 -25.32
C ASN A 317 3.20 -1.08 -24.27
N ILE A 318 2.28 -1.20 -23.30
CA ILE A 318 2.16 -0.22 -22.20
C ILE A 318 3.44 -0.20 -21.36
N LEU A 319 3.96 -1.37 -20.96
CA LEU A 319 5.21 -1.47 -20.18
C LEU A 319 6.40 -0.88 -20.94
N GLU A 320 6.43 -1.04 -22.28
CA GLU A 320 7.46 -0.42 -23.12
C GLU A 320 7.36 1.11 -23.18
N MET A 321 6.14 1.63 -23.31
CA MET A 321 5.89 3.07 -23.45
C MET A 321 5.97 3.82 -22.11
N HIS A 322 5.70 3.13 -20.99
CA HIS A 322 5.64 3.70 -19.65
C HIS A 322 6.48 2.90 -18.66
N PRO A 323 7.81 3.14 -18.62
CA PRO A 323 8.72 2.41 -17.72
C PRO A 323 8.43 2.58 -16.23
N ASN A 324 7.64 3.59 -15.86
CA ASN A 324 7.16 3.81 -14.50
C ASN A 324 6.01 2.86 -14.10
N VAL A 325 5.36 2.19 -15.07
CA VAL A 325 4.39 1.13 -14.81
C VAL A 325 5.17 -0.16 -14.61
N ASN A 326 5.20 -0.64 -13.37
CA ASN A 326 6.02 -1.79 -13.00
C ASN A 326 5.27 -2.85 -12.19
N ASN A 327 3.93 -2.81 -12.17
CA ASN A 327 3.10 -3.91 -11.68
C ASN A 327 1.85 -4.05 -12.55
N VAL A 328 1.39 -5.29 -12.71
CA VAL A 328 0.24 -5.62 -13.54
C VAL A 328 -0.77 -6.47 -12.77
N PHE A 329 -2.04 -6.10 -12.87
CA PHE A 329 -3.14 -6.86 -12.28
C PHE A 329 -4.11 -7.32 -13.38
N TYR A 330 -4.32 -8.63 -13.49
CA TYR A 330 -5.38 -9.24 -14.29
C TYR A 330 -6.57 -9.59 -13.39
N ILE A 331 -7.69 -8.89 -13.57
CA ILE A 331 -8.86 -8.98 -12.70
C ILE A 331 -10.01 -9.69 -13.42
N PHE A 332 -10.48 -10.81 -12.86
CA PHE A 332 -11.54 -11.63 -13.47
C PHE A 332 -12.77 -11.78 -12.57
N PRO A 333 -13.98 -11.94 -13.12
CA PRO A 333 -15.20 -12.04 -12.32
C PRO A 333 -15.33 -13.39 -11.61
N PHE A 334 -14.74 -14.47 -12.15
CA PHE A 334 -14.86 -15.83 -11.63
C PHE A 334 -13.51 -16.54 -11.59
N ASN A 335 -13.31 -17.43 -10.60
CA ASN A 335 -12.07 -18.20 -10.43
C ASN A 335 -11.76 -19.12 -11.62
N THR A 336 -12.79 -19.66 -12.29
CA THR A 336 -12.59 -20.50 -13.48
C THR A 336 -11.92 -19.73 -14.63
N LEU A 337 -12.22 -18.44 -14.78
CA LEU A 337 -11.58 -17.58 -15.79
C LEU A 337 -10.15 -17.17 -15.38
N VAL A 338 -9.90 -17.06 -14.08
CA VAL A 338 -8.55 -16.85 -13.52
C VAL A 338 -7.66 -18.02 -13.93
N GLU A 339 -8.10 -19.26 -13.69
CA GLU A 339 -7.34 -20.48 -14.01
C GLU A 339 -7.06 -20.62 -15.52
N GLN A 340 -8.09 -20.47 -16.37
CA GLN A 340 -7.93 -20.52 -17.83
C GLN A 340 -6.98 -19.46 -18.37
N THR A 341 -6.99 -18.27 -17.76
CA THR A 341 -6.06 -17.20 -18.16
C THR A 341 -4.65 -17.49 -17.66
N ALA A 342 -4.49 -18.01 -16.44
CA ALA A 342 -3.19 -18.41 -15.91
C ALA A 342 -2.52 -19.43 -16.84
N GLU A 343 -3.23 -20.48 -17.26
CA GLU A 343 -2.73 -21.46 -18.24
C GLU A 343 -2.28 -20.83 -19.58
N THR A 344 -2.92 -19.72 -19.98
CA THR A 344 -2.51 -18.98 -21.17
C THR A 344 -1.26 -18.14 -20.92
N LEU A 345 -1.15 -17.53 -19.74
CA LEU A 345 0.02 -16.75 -19.33
C LEU A 345 1.26 -17.63 -19.15
N GLU A 346 1.12 -18.86 -18.65
CA GLU A 346 2.23 -19.83 -18.48
C GLU A 346 3.00 -20.12 -19.79
N LYS A 347 2.42 -19.81 -20.95
CA LYS A 347 3.10 -19.94 -22.26
C LYS A 347 4.19 -18.89 -22.48
N TYR A 348 4.14 -17.78 -21.74
CA TYR A 348 4.98 -16.60 -21.96
C TYR A 348 5.70 -16.14 -20.68
N PHE A 349 5.13 -16.45 -19.51
CA PHE A 349 5.56 -16.01 -18.18
C PHE A 349 5.71 -17.24 -17.26
N GLU A 350 6.71 -17.24 -16.39
CA GLU A 350 6.95 -18.27 -15.39
C GLU A 350 6.01 -18.09 -14.19
N LYS A 351 5.19 -19.10 -13.90
CA LYS A 351 4.29 -19.07 -12.76
C LYS A 351 5.06 -19.11 -11.45
N ASP A 352 4.56 -18.39 -10.46
CA ASP A 352 5.14 -18.26 -9.11
C ASP A 352 6.47 -17.47 -9.07
N VAL A 353 6.94 -16.97 -10.23
CA VAL A 353 8.08 -16.07 -10.38
C VAL A 353 7.62 -14.76 -11.02
N ASP A 354 7.21 -14.81 -12.30
CA ASP A 354 6.74 -13.65 -13.06
C ASP A 354 5.33 -13.23 -12.66
N PHE A 355 4.48 -14.20 -12.32
CA PHE A 355 3.10 -13.95 -11.93
C PHE A 355 2.59 -14.92 -10.87
N ALA A 356 1.69 -14.44 -10.02
CA ALA A 356 1.01 -15.24 -9.01
C ALA A 356 -0.51 -15.23 -9.21
N VAL A 357 -1.14 -16.38 -8.94
CA VAL A 357 -2.60 -16.50 -8.90
C VAL A 357 -3.10 -16.29 -7.48
N VAL A 358 -3.78 -15.16 -7.25
CA VAL A 358 -4.25 -14.76 -5.93
C VAL A 358 -5.75 -14.95 -5.80
N ASN A 359 -6.19 -16.08 -5.27
CA ASN A 359 -7.60 -16.34 -4.95
C ASN A 359 -7.77 -17.30 -3.75
N SER A 360 -9.01 -17.59 -3.37
CA SER A 360 -9.32 -18.40 -2.19
C SER A 360 -8.97 -19.88 -2.30
N ILE A 361 -8.52 -20.36 -3.45
CA ILE A 361 -8.31 -21.78 -3.74
C ILE A 361 -6.87 -22.12 -4.13
N ASN A 362 -6.09 -21.14 -4.60
CA ASN A 362 -4.68 -21.34 -4.94
C ASN A 362 -3.80 -21.21 -3.69
N PRO A 363 -2.79 -22.09 -3.54
CA PRO A 363 -1.84 -22.00 -2.44
C PRO A 363 -1.04 -20.71 -2.49
N ILE A 364 -0.44 -20.37 -1.35
CA ILE A 364 0.51 -19.26 -1.25
C ILE A 364 1.78 -19.63 -2.02
N VAL A 365 2.33 -18.69 -2.78
CA VAL A 365 3.63 -18.83 -3.43
C VAL A 365 4.70 -18.92 -2.36
N MET A 366 5.44 -20.03 -2.33
CA MET A 366 6.44 -20.29 -1.29
C MET A 366 7.82 -19.83 -1.76
N LYS A 367 8.35 -18.79 -1.11
CA LYS A 367 9.76 -18.40 -1.28
C LYS A 367 10.64 -19.34 -0.47
N ARG A 368 11.73 -19.78 -1.10
CA ARG A 368 12.78 -20.56 -0.42
C ARG A 368 14.02 -19.71 -0.28
N ASP A 369 14.70 -19.88 0.85
CA ASP A 369 16.01 -19.31 1.06
C ASP A 369 17.02 -19.92 0.08
N ILE A 370 17.89 -19.08 -0.48
CA ILE A 370 18.84 -19.49 -1.53
C ILE A 370 19.95 -20.37 -0.95
N GLU A 371 20.33 -20.16 0.31
CA GLU A 371 21.43 -20.85 0.97
C GLU A 371 20.99 -22.14 1.66
N THR A 372 19.84 -22.10 2.34
CA THR A 372 19.35 -23.21 3.17
C THR A 372 18.31 -24.08 2.47
N GLU A 373 17.73 -23.61 1.35
CA GLU A 373 16.58 -24.20 0.66
C GLU A 373 15.30 -24.36 1.52
N GLU A 374 15.30 -23.83 2.75
CA GLU A 374 14.16 -23.84 3.64
C GLU A 374 13.08 -22.85 3.19
N VAL A 375 11.82 -23.15 3.50
CA VAL A 375 10.69 -22.29 3.15
C VAL A 375 10.59 -21.13 4.14
N ASP A 376 10.64 -19.90 3.61
CA ASP A 376 10.36 -18.71 4.40
C ASP A 376 8.87 -18.42 4.41
N TYR A 377 8.18 -18.98 5.41
CA TYR A 377 6.74 -18.83 5.57
C TYR A 377 6.31 -17.38 5.84
N GLU A 378 7.12 -16.59 6.55
CA GLU A 378 6.76 -15.21 6.90
C GLU A 378 6.89 -14.33 5.66
N TYR A 379 7.99 -14.43 4.90
CA TYR A 379 8.13 -13.75 3.63
C TYR A 379 7.03 -14.14 2.65
N SER A 380 6.74 -15.43 2.52
CA SER A 380 5.69 -15.94 1.62
C SER A 380 4.31 -15.39 1.99
N TYR A 381 4.01 -15.31 3.29
CA TYR A 381 2.78 -14.72 3.81
C TYR A 381 2.71 -13.22 3.52
N LEU A 382 3.79 -12.45 3.75
CA LEU A 382 3.83 -11.01 3.42
C LEU A 382 3.70 -10.77 1.91
N GLY A 383 4.35 -11.62 1.11
CA GLY A 383 4.22 -11.59 -0.35
C GLY A 383 2.77 -11.76 -0.80
N ARG A 384 2.06 -12.72 -0.19
CA ARG A 384 0.63 -12.91 -0.42
C ARG A 384 -0.21 -11.74 0.08
N LEU A 385 0.05 -11.25 1.28
CA LEU A 385 -0.73 -10.20 1.94
C LEU A 385 -0.69 -8.90 1.13
N PHE A 386 0.50 -8.47 0.69
CA PHE A 386 0.68 -7.21 -0.04
C PHE A 386 0.61 -7.35 -1.57
N ASN A 387 0.25 -8.52 -2.07
CA ASN A 387 0.29 -8.83 -3.50
C ASN A 387 1.64 -8.47 -4.14
N ASN A 388 2.72 -8.79 -3.44
CA ASN A 388 4.08 -8.39 -3.81
C ASN A 388 4.64 -9.30 -4.91
N TYR A 389 4.06 -9.20 -6.10
CA TYR A 389 4.44 -9.93 -7.30
C TYR A 389 4.47 -8.98 -8.50
N PRO A 390 5.28 -9.25 -9.54
CA PRO A 390 5.33 -8.39 -10.73
C PRO A 390 3.96 -8.37 -11.44
N MET A 391 3.33 -9.54 -11.54
CA MET A 391 1.99 -9.70 -12.09
C MET A 391 1.08 -10.52 -11.17
N VAL A 392 -0.15 -10.05 -10.99
CA VAL A 392 -1.15 -10.69 -10.12
C VAL A 392 -2.39 -11.02 -10.93
N VAL A 393 -2.79 -12.29 -10.92
CA VAL A 393 -4.05 -12.76 -11.52
C VAL A 393 -5.03 -13.06 -10.41
N THR A 394 -6.12 -12.30 -10.32
CA THR A 394 -7.01 -12.33 -9.17
C THR A 394 -8.47 -12.10 -9.56
N SER A 395 -9.37 -12.21 -8.59
CA SER A 395 -10.81 -12.02 -8.78
C SER A 395 -11.25 -10.58 -8.47
N HIS A 396 -12.45 -10.21 -8.94
CA HIS A 396 -13.09 -8.94 -8.57
C HIS A 396 -13.26 -8.82 -7.06
N VAL A 397 -13.59 -9.92 -6.38
CA VAL A 397 -13.78 -9.92 -4.92
C VAL A 397 -12.50 -9.49 -4.21
N ASN A 398 -11.36 -10.07 -4.58
CA ASN A 398 -10.08 -9.70 -3.99
C ASN A 398 -9.68 -8.27 -4.35
N PHE A 399 -9.83 -7.88 -5.61
CA PHE A 399 -9.53 -6.52 -6.06
C PHE A 399 -10.32 -5.46 -5.29
N PHE A 400 -11.63 -5.66 -5.12
CA PHE A 400 -12.46 -4.74 -4.35
C PHE A 400 -12.17 -4.79 -2.85
N ASN A 401 -11.74 -5.93 -2.31
CA ASN A 401 -11.25 -6.00 -0.94
C ASN A 401 -9.97 -5.17 -0.74
N PHE A 402 -9.05 -5.13 -1.70
CA PHE A 402 -7.86 -4.26 -1.60
C PHE A 402 -8.25 -2.78 -1.62
N LEU A 403 -9.17 -2.38 -2.51
CA LEU A 403 -9.59 -0.99 -2.63
C LEU A 403 -10.49 -0.50 -1.47
N PHE A 404 -11.40 -1.35 -0.99
CA PHE A 404 -12.50 -0.94 -0.09
C PHE A 404 -12.60 -1.77 1.18
N GLY A 405 -11.79 -2.82 1.32
CA GLY A 405 -11.69 -3.59 2.55
C GLY A 405 -11.24 -2.72 3.70
N CYS A 406 -11.77 -3.02 4.87
CA CYS A 406 -11.50 -2.25 6.08
C CYS A 406 -10.47 -2.91 6.98
N GLY A 407 -10.20 -4.21 6.83
CA GLY A 407 -9.28 -4.93 7.71
C GLY A 407 -7.81 -4.71 7.34
N LYS A 408 -6.92 -4.81 8.33
CA LYS A 408 -5.46 -4.80 8.12
C LYS A 408 -4.93 -5.92 7.20
N GLU A 409 -5.68 -7.02 7.10
CA GLU A 409 -5.37 -8.15 6.20
C GLU A 409 -5.93 -7.97 4.78
N GLN A 410 -6.67 -6.88 4.55
CA GLN A 410 -7.25 -6.51 3.26
C GLN A 410 -6.52 -5.29 2.67
N VAL A 411 -5.29 -5.06 3.11
CA VAL A 411 -4.47 -3.88 2.79
C VAL A 411 -3.81 -4.00 1.43
#